data_AF-A0A950GZ09-F1
#
_entry.id   AF-A0A950GZ09-F1
#
_cell.length_a   1.000
_cell.length_b   1.000
_cell.length_c   1.000
_cell.angle_alpha   90.00
_cell.angle_beta   90.00
_cell.angle_gamma   90.00
#
_symmetry.space_group_name_H-M   'P 1'
#
loop_
_entity.id
_entity.type
_entity.pdbx_description
1 polymer ?
#
loop_
_entity_poly.entity_id
_entity_poly.type
_entity_poly.pdbx_seq_one_letter_code
_entity_poly.pdbx_strand_id
1 'polypeptide(L)'
;MVTAVEADARPAAGRPASIPVLATVAAYGQAARSARAAGARVGVVPTMGALHAGHRALIERAAHECDMVVVTLFVNPTQFGETSDLDHYPRPFEADLDVAAAAGASFVFAPSDAEMYPEGLRSDALPADLADLAGRLEGASRPGHFAGVATVVPRLLAPAGPCHAYFGEKDFQQLA
;
A
#
# COMPACT_ATOMS: atom_id res chain seq x y z
N MET A 1 -4.70 -28.22 -48.20
CA MET A 1 -3.97 -27.76 -46.99
C MET A 1 -4.99 -27.02 -46.14
N VAL A 2 -5.30 -27.50 -44.94
CA VAL A 2 -6.39 -26.96 -44.10
C VAL A 2 -5.81 -26.12 -42.99
N THR A 3 -6.20 -24.85 -42.89
CA THR A 3 -6.13 -24.07 -41.64
C THR A 3 -7.12 -22.90 -41.69
N ALA A 4 -8.33 -23.13 -41.17
CA ALA A 4 -8.98 -22.18 -40.27
C ALA A 4 -8.59 -22.61 -38.83
N VAL A 5 -8.84 -21.93 -37.71
CA VAL A 5 -9.70 -20.81 -37.28
C VAL A 5 -8.92 -20.14 -36.09
N GLU A 6 -9.19 -18.98 -35.49
CA GLU A 6 -10.30 -18.00 -35.48
C GLU A 6 -9.75 -16.55 -35.59
N ALA A 7 -10.62 -15.54 -35.43
CA ALA A 7 -10.25 -14.20 -34.96
C ALA A 7 -10.49 -14.13 -33.44
N ASP A 8 -9.61 -13.48 -32.67
CA ASP A 8 -9.98 -13.01 -31.35
C ASP A 8 -10.01 -11.47 -31.34
N ALA A 9 -11.16 -10.92 -30.97
CA ALA A 9 -11.36 -9.50 -30.87
C ALA A 9 -10.71 -9.01 -29.58
N ARG A 10 -9.88 -7.96 -29.64
CA ARG A 10 -9.56 -7.22 -28.41
C ARG A 10 -10.90 -6.85 -27.75
N PRO A 11 -11.16 -7.24 -26.49
CA PRO A 11 -12.39 -6.85 -25.83
C PRO A 11 -12.45 -5.33 -25.86
N ALA A 12 -13.58 -4.79 -26.32
CA ALA A 12 -13.85 -3.37 -26.25
C ALA A 12 -13.67 -2.90 -24.80
N ALA A 13 -13.27 -1.64 -24.60
CA ALA A 13 -12.99 -1.06 -23.29
C ALA A 13 -14.26 -1.02 -22.41
N GLY A 14 -14.58 -2.17 -21.81
CA GLY A 14 -15.55 -2.29 -20.75
C GLY A 14 -15.05 -1.57 -19.52
N ARG A 15 -15.99 -1.08 -18.71
CA ARG A 15 -15.70 -0.56 -17.37
C ARG A 15 -14.78 -1.55 -16.65
N PRO A 16 -13.64 -1.13 -16.07
CA PRO A 16 -12.70 -2.06 -15.46
C PRO A 16 -13.44 -2.94 -14.45
N ALA A 17 -13.13 -4.24 -14.46
CA ALA A 17 -13.58 -5.11 -13.39
C ALA A 17 -13.06 -4.51 -12.07
N SER A 18 -13.96 -4.28 -11.12
CA SER A 18 -13.63 -3.65 -9.84
C SER A 18 -12.49 -4.42 -9.17
N ILE A 19 -11.37 -3.73 -8.92
CA ILE A 19 -10.18 -4.33 -8.32
C ILE A 19 -10.54 -5.01 -6.99
N PRO A 20 -10.04 -6.23 -6.71
CA PRO A 20 -10.34 -6.90 -5.46
C PRO A 20 -9.88 -6.07 -4.26
N VAL A 21 -10.73 -5.98 -3.25
CA VAL A 21 -10.42 -5.34 -1.96
C VAL A 21 -10.31 -6.43 -0.89
N LEU A 22 -9.16 -6.50 -0.21
CA LEU A 22 -8.93 -7.39 0.92
C LEU A 22 -8.89 -6.56 2.20
N ALA A 23 -9.71 -6.93 3.18
CA ALA A 23 -9.83 -6.20 4.45
C ALA A 23 -9.06 -6.87 5.61
N THR A 24 -8.44 -8.04 5.41
CA THR A 24 -7.73 -8.78 6.47
C THR A 24 -6.32 -9.18 6.07
N VAL A 25 -5.42 -9.14 7.06
CA VAL A 25 -4.04 -9.64 7.02
C VAL A 25 -4.00 -11.10 6.59
N ALA A 26 -4.98 -11.90 7.03
CA ALA A 26 -5.11 -13.30 6.64
C ALA A 26 -5.35 -13.48 5.13
N ALA A 27 -6.28 -12.70 4.54
CA ALA A 27 -6.60 -12.77 3.12
C ALA A 27 -5.45 -12.27 2.23
N TYR A 28 -4.88 -11.11 2.58
CA TYR A 28 -3.67 -10.57 1.93
C TYR A 28 -2.52 -11.57 2.01
N GLY A 29 -2.19 -12.04 3.21
CA GLY A 29 -1.11 -13.02 3.41
C GLY A 29 -1.33 -14.30 2.61
N GLN A 30 -2.58 -14.76 2.46
CA GLN A 30 -2.88 -15.92 1.62
C GLN A 30 -2.67 -15.64 0.13
N ALA A 31 -3.20 -14.53 -0.40
CA ALA A 31 -3.01 -14.15 -1.80
C ALA A 31 -1.52 -14.01 -2.16
N ALA A 32 -0.75 -13.31 -1.32
CA ALA A 32 0.67 -13.11 -1.53
C ALA A 32 1.47 -14.43 -1.43
N ARG A 33 1.15 -15.31 -0.45
CA ARG A 33 1.77 -16.65 -0.35
C ARG A 33 1.50 -17.49 -1.60
N SER A 34 0.26 -17.51 -2.09
CA SER A 34 -0.10 -18.24 -3.31
C SER A 34 0.64 -17.71 -4.54
N ALA A 35 0.80 -16.40 -4.67
CA ALA A 35 1.58 -15.80 -5.76
C ALA A 35 3.06 -16.22 -5.69
N ARG A 36 3.72 -16.08 -4.53
CA ARG A 36 5.13 -16.48 -4.36
C ARG A 36 5.34 -17.98 -4.59
N ALA A 37 4.38 -18.82 -4.20
CA ALA A 37 4.43 -20.26 -4.47
C ALA A 37 4.34 -20.60 -5.97
N ALA A 38 3.76 -19.71 -6.79
CA ALA A 38 3.75 -19.79 -8.25
C ALA A 38 4.98 -19.09 -8.89
N GLY A 39 5.95 -18.62 -8.11
CA GLY A 39 7.16 -17.92 -8.59
C GLY A 39 6.99 -16.43 -8.86
N ALA A 40 5.83 -15.83 -8.55
CA ALA A 40 5.59 -14.41 -8.76
C ALA A 40 6.35 -13.52 -7.78
N ARG A 41 6.90 -12.41 -8.28
CA ARG A 41 7.42 -11.29 -7.48
C ARG A 41 6.25 -10.47 -6.96
N VAL A 42 6.28 -10.14 -5.67
CA VAL A 42 5.27 -9.30 -5.02
C VAL A 42 5.82 -7.89 -4.85
N GLY A 43 5.10 -6.91 -5.40
CA GLY A 43 5.32 -5.48 -5.17
C GLY A 43 4.30 -4.92 -4.20
N VAL A 44 4.70 -4.02 -3.31
CA VAL A 44 3.81 -3.34 -2.36
C VAL A 44 4.01 -1.83 -2.46
N VAL A 45 2.92 -1.09 -2.58
CA VAL A 45 2.89 0.37 -2.53
C VAL A 45 2.11 0.79 -1.27
N PRO A 46 2.79 1.08 -0.16
CA PRO A 46 2.13 1.55 1.05
C PRO A 46 1.58 2.96 0.86
N THR A 47 0.27 3.15 1.05
CA THR A 47 -0.37 4.47 1.03
C THR A 47 -1.45 4.60 2.11
N MET A 48 -1.85 5.85 2.37
CA MET A 48 -3.02 6.20 3.18
C MET A 48 -4.28 6.49 2.33
N GLY A 49 -4.24 6.24 1.02
CA GLY A 49 -5.26 6.71 0.06
C GLY A 49 -5.13 8.18 -0.32
N ALA A 50 -6.18 8.72 -0.94
CA ALA A 50 -6.15 9.96 -1.72
C ALA A 50 -5.08 9.91 -2.82
N LEU A 51 -5.21 8.90 -3.68
CA LEU A 51 -4.25 8.58 -4.73
C LEU A 51 -4.20 9.69 -5.78
N HIS A 52 -2.98 10.03 -6.19
CA HIS A 52 -2.66 11.11 -7.11
C HIS A 52 -1.52 10.68 -8.05
N ALA A 53 -1.11 11.54 -8.99
CA ALA A 53 -0.10 11.22 -10.00
C ALA A 53 1.19 10.57 -9.43
N GLY A 54 1.69 11.05 -8.29
CA GLY A 54 2.83 10.41 -7.58
C GLY A 54 2.57 8.96 -7.17
N HIS A 55 1.44 8.68 -6.49
CA HIS A 55 1.04 7.32 -6.13
C HIS A 55 0.85 6.43 -7.38
N ARG A 56 0.19 6.95 -8.42
CA ARG A 56 0.03 6.25 -9.71
C ARG A 56 1.38 5.83 -10.30
N ALA A 57 2.39 6.71 -10.31
CA ALA A 57 3.72 6.39 -10.83
C ALA A 57 4.42 5.27 -10.03
N LEU A 58 4.24 5.20 -8.71
CA LEU A 58 4.75 4.09 -7.88
C LEU A 58 4.05 2.77 -8.23
N ILE A 59 2.74 2.78 -8.44
CA ILE A 59 1.96 1.59 -8.81
C ILE A 59 2.32 1.11 -10.21
N GLU A 60 2.45 2.01 -11.19
CA GLU A 60 2.89 1.69 -12.55
C GLU A 60 4.32 1.12 -12.55
N ARG A 61 5.21 1.65 -11.70
CA ARG A 61 6.57 1.11 -11.54
C ARG A 61 6.55 -0.29 -10.92
N ALA A 62 5.74 -0.50 -9.88
CA ALA A 62 5.56 -1.81 -9.27
C ALA A 62 4.98 -2.83 -10.27
N ALA A 63 4.01 -2.44 -11.09
CA ALA A 63 3.38 -3.32 -12.09
C ALA A 63 4.30 -3.66 -13.27
N HIS A 64 5.33 -2.84 -13.53
CA HIS A 64 6.39 -3.15 -14.49
C HIS A 64 7.43 -4.13 -13.93
N GLU A 65 7.69 -4.10 -12.62
CA GLU A 65 8.76 -4.87 -11.97
C GLU A 65 8.30 -6.13 -11.23
N CYS A 66 7.02 -6.23 -10.88
CA CYS A 66 6.43 -7.31 -10.09
C CYS A 66 5.22 -7.92 -10.80
N ASP A 67 4.98 -9.20 -10.52
CA ASP A 67 3.94 -9.99 -11.18
C ASP A 67 2.61 -9.97 -10.38
N MET A 68 2.69 -9.56 -9.10
CA MET A 68 1.55 -9.18 -8.24
C MET A 68 1.86 -7.86 -7.55
N VAL A 69 0.92 -6.90 -7.60
CA VAL A 69 1.05 -5.59 -6.95
C VAL A 69 -0.06 -5.37 -5.93
N VAL A 70 0.35 -4.96 -4.72
CA VAL A 70 -0.54 -4.63 -3.60
C VAL A 70 -0.49 -3.13 -3.36
N VAL A 71 -1.64 -2.47 -3.33
CA VAL A 71 -1.76 -1.07 -2.88
C VAL A 71 -2.46 -1.07 -1.54
N THR A 72 -1.85 -0.45 -0.52
CA THR A 72 -2.53 -0.32 0.78
C THR A 72 -3.32 0.99 0.80
N LEU A 73 -4.53 0.97 1.35
CA LEU A 73 -5.32 2.15 1.69
C LEU A 73 -5.59 2.13 3.19
N PHE A 74 -4.66 2.65 3.99
CA PHE A 74 -4.80 2.67 5.45
C PHE A 74 -4.30 3.98 6.05
N VAL A 75 -5.23 4.83 6.50
CA VAL A 75 -4.94 6.07 7.23
C VAL A 75 -4.58 5.72 8.68
N ASN A 76 -3.31 5.44 8.93
CA ASN A 76 -2.81 5.05 10.26
C ASN A 76 -3.05 6.16 11.30
N PRO A 77 -3.86 5.96 12.36
CA PRO A 77 -4.05 6.98 13.39
C PRO A 77 -2.77 7.33 14.17
N THR A 78 -1.86 6.37 14.34
CA THR A 78 -0.71 6.49 15.25
C THR A 78 0.42 7.38 14.73
N GLN A 79 0.35 7.85 13.49
CA GLN A 79 1.30 8.80 12.90
C GLN A 79 0.76 10.23 12.79
N PHE A 80 -0.43 10.52 13.32
CA PHE A 80 -0.98 11.87 13.39
C PHE A 80 -0.70 12.49 14.76
N GLY A 81 -0.17 13.71 14.79
CA GLY A 81 0.08 14.46 16.03
C GLY A 81 -1.15 15.18 16.55
N GLU A 82 -2.02 15.67 15.64
CA GLU A 82 -3.29 16.31 15.97
C GLU A 82 -4.47 15.48 15.48
N THR A 83 -5.52 15.37 16.30
CA THR A 83 -6.75 14.64 15.93
C THR A 83 -7.48 15.31 14.76
N SER A 84 -7.42 16.64 14.67
CA SER A 84 -7.93 17.45 13.56
C SER A 84 -7.39 17.00 12.20
N ASP A 85 -6.10 16.70 12.10
CA ASP A 85 -5.47 16.25 10.84
C ASP A 85 -5.99 14.86 10.41
N LEU A 86 -6.22 13.97 11.38
CA LEU A 86 -6.75 12.62 11.14
C LEU A 86 -8.23 12.65 10.70
N ASP A 87 -9.02 13.52 11.34
CA ASP A 87 -10.47 13.68 11.08
C ASP A 87 -10.72 14.29 9.69
N HIS A 88 -9.88 15.24 9.27
CA HIS A 88 -9.99 15.90 7.96
C HIS A 88 -9.21 15.20 6.84
N TYR A 89 -8.51 14.09 7.13
CA TYR A 89 -7.73 13.39 6.12
C TYR A 89 -8.64 12.83 5.01
N PRO A 90 -8.38 13.12 3.72
CA PRO A 90 -9.25 12.72 2.62
C PRO A 90 -9.28 11.20 2.43
N ARG A 91 -10.49 10.63 2.28
CA ARG A 91 -10.72 9.19 2.07
C ARG A 91 -11.62 8.93 0.85
N PRO A 92 -11.20 9.30 -0.39
CA PRO A 92 -12.01 9.17 -1.60
C PRO A 92 -12.00 7.72 -2.15
N PHE A 93 -12.45 6.77 -1.33
CA PHE A 93 -12.21 5.33 -1.51
C PHE A 93 -12.44 4.79 -2.92
N GLU A 94 -13.61 5.05 -3.52
CA GLU A 94 -13.92 4.55 -4.88
C GLU A 94 -12.99 5.13 -5.96
N ALA A 95 -12.58 6.40 -5.83
CA ALA A 95 -11.62 7.01 -6.75
C ALA A 95 -10.20 6.43 -6.55
N ASP A 96 -9.84 6.08 -5.32
CA ASP A 96 -8.59 5.37 -5.04
C ASP A 96 -8.58 3.96 -5.67
N LEU A 97 -9.72 3.25 -5.64
CA LEU A 97 -9.86 1.96 -6.33
C LEU A 97 -9.71 2.10 -7.85
N ASP A 98 -10.36 3.09 -8.47
CA ASP A 98 -10.24 3.37 -9.91
C ASP A 98 -8.79 3.70 -10.31
N VAL A 99 -8.08 4.52 -9.52
CA VAL A 99 -6.67 4.86 -9.77
C VAL A 99 -5.76 3.64 -9.60
N ALA A 100 -5.95 2.82 -8.56
CA ALA A 100 -5.17 1.62 -8.34
C ALA A 100 -5.37 0.58 -9.46
N ALA A 101 -6.62 0.34 -9.86
CA ALA A 101 -6.96 -0.55 -10.96
C ALA A 101 -6.34 -0.08 -12.29
N ALA A 102 -6.49 1.20 -12.63
CA ALA A 102 -5.96 1.77 -13.88
C ALA A 102 -4.41 1.78 -13.92
N ALA A 103 -3.75 1.83 -12.77
CA ALA A 103 -2.29 1.82 -12.65
C ALA A 103 -1.67 0.40 -12.62
N GLY A 104 -2.49 -0.66 -12.62
CA GLY A 104 -2.02 -2.05 -12.68
C GLY A 104 -1.89 -2.77 -11.33
N ALA A 105 -2.53 -2.28 -10.27
CA ALA A 105 -2.60 -3.01 -9.00
C ALA A 105 -3.41 -4.32 -9.15
N SER A 106 -2.96 -5.39 -8.47
CA SER A 106 -3.63 -6.70 -8.48
C SER A 106 -4.75 -6.78 -7.45
N PHE A 107 -4.57 -6.15 -6.29
CA PHE A 107 -5.62 -5.92 -5.29
C PHE A 107 -5.27 -4.72 -4.39
N VAL A 108 -6.29 -4.20 -3.72
CA VAL A 108 -6.16 -3.20 -2.67
C VAL A 108 -6.27 -3.87 -1.30
N PHE A 109 -5.35 -3.55 -0.38
CA PHE A 109 -5.45 -3.91 1.03
C PHE A 109 -6.00 -2.71 1.82
N ALA A 110 -7.24 -2.82 2.30
CA ALA A 110 -7.94 -1.77 3.04
C ALA A 110 -8.43 -2.30 4.40
N PRO A 111 -7.53 -2.47 5.38
CA PRO A 111 -7.86 -2.99 6.70
C PRO A 111 -8.56 -1.95 7.58
N SER A 112 -9.19 -2.43 8.66
CA SER A 112 -9.66 -1.58 9.75
C SER A 112 -8.57 -1.35 10.80
N ASP A 113 -8.73 -0.33 11.64
CA ASP A 113 -7.88 -0.09 12.80
C ASP A 113 -7.77 -1.32 13.71
N ALA A 114 -8.87 -2.04 13.94
CA ALA A 114 -8.89 -3.25 14.78
C ALA A 114 -8.11 -4.43 14.17
N GLU A 115 -8.01 -4.50 12.83
CA GLU A 115 -7.20 -5.50 12.13
C GLU A 115 -5.69 -5.16 12.23
N MET A 116 -5.34 -3.86 12.13
CA MET A 116 -3.94 -3.40 12.20
C MET A 116 -3.41 -3.23 13.63
N TYR A 117 -4.31 -3.06 14.60
CA TYR A 117 -4.03 -2.78 16.01
C TYR A 117 -4.99 -3.57 16.93
N PRO A 118 -4.92 -4.93 16.94
CA PRO A 118 -5.79 -5.76 17.77
C PRO A 118 -5.61 -5.52 19.29
N GLU A 119 -4.44 -5.02 19.71
CA GLU A 119 -4.12 -4.64 21.09
C GLU A 119 -4.35 -3.14 21.40
N GLY A 120 -4.91 -2.40 20.44
CA GLY A 120 -5.23 -0.97 20.54
C GLY A 120 -4.26 -0.04 19.79
N LEU A 121 -4.76 1.14 19.41
CA LEU A 121 -4.05 2.15 18.64
C LEU A 121 -2.85 2.75 19.41
N ARG A 122 -1.68 2.13 19.26
CA ARG A 122 -0.40 2.57 19.84
C ARG A 122 0.74 2.30 18.86
N SER A 123 1.70 3.23 18.83
CA SER A 123 2.99 2.98 18.19
C SER A 123 3.83 2.04 19.05
N ASP A 124 4.60 1.19 18.39
CA ASP A 124 5.66 0.41 19.02
C ASP A 124 6.82 1.34 19.42
N ALA A 125 7.70 0.87 20.32
CA ALA A 125 8.87 1.65 20.72
C ALA A 125 9.81 1.83 19.51
N LEU A 126 10.18 3.08 19.21
CA LEU A 126 11.08 3.38 18.10
C LEU A 126 12.47 2.73 18.35
N PRO A 127 13.05 2.02 17.37
CA PRO A 127 14.41 1.52 17.44
C PRO A 127 15.43 2.62 17.77
N ALA A 128 16.40 2.31 18.63
CA ALA A 128 17.34 3.30 19.18
C ALA A 128 18.27 3.92 18.12
N ASP A 129 18.56 3.18 17.06
CA ASP A 129 19.31 3.61 15.87
C ASP A 129 18.51 4.59 14.99
N LEU A 130 17.18 4.54 15.00
CA LEU A 130 16.32 5.50 14.31
C LEU A 130 16.05 6.78 15.12
N ALA A 131 16.47 6.85 16.38
CA ALA A 131 16.11 7.93 17.29
C ALA A 131 16.66 9.31 16.88
N ASP A 132 17.87 9.40 16.34
CA ASP A 132 18.41 10.68 15.81
C ASP A 132 17.65 11.14 14.58
N LEU A 133 17.42 10.23 13.62
CA LEU A 133 16.68 10.52 12.39
C LEU A 133 15.26 10.98 12.71
N ALA A 134 14.55 10.27 13.57
CA ALA A 134 13.19 10.61 14.01
C ALA A 134 13.11 11.84 14.93
N GLY A 135 14.22 12.26 15.54
CA GLY A 135 14.29 13.42 16.42
C GLY A 135 14.57 14.76 15.71
N ARG A 136 14.75 14.74 14.39
CA ARG A 136 15.20 15.89 13.58
C ARG A 136 14.18 16.26 12.50
N LEU A 137 14.35 17.42 11.85
CA LEU A 137 13.56 17.87 10.69
C LEU A 137 12.04 17.77 10.92
N GLU A 138 11.31 16.95 10.15
CA GLU A 138 9.86 16.77 10.32
C GLU A 138 9.55 16.12 11.68
N GLY A 139 10.39 15.20 12.15
CA GLY A 139 10.20 14.50 13.43
C GLY A 139 10.33 15.41 14.66
N ALA A 140 11.16 16.45 14.55
CA ALA A 140 11.20 17.55 15.52
C ALA A 140 9.92 18.43 15.48
N SER A 141 9.30 18.52 14.31
CA SER A 141 8.06 19.30 14.09
C SER A 141 6.79 18.52 14.42
N ARG A 142 6.86 17.17 14.36
CA ARG A 142 5.74 16.24 14.57
C ARG A 142 6.19 15.09 15.51
N PRO A 143 6.38 15.36 16.81
CA PRO A 143 6.86 14.34 17.77
C PRO A 143 5.99 13.08 17.73
N GLY A 144 6.64 11.92 17.63
CA GLY A 144 5.96 10.62 17.56
C GLY A 144 5.54 10.17 16.15
N HIS A 145 5.52 11.07 15.14
CA HIS A 145 5.12 10.73 13.76
C HIS A 145 5.86 9.50 13.21
N PHE A 146 7.19 9.53 13.26
CA PHE A 146 8.02 8.43 12.77
C PHE A 146 7.93 7.15 13.60
N ALA A 147 7.53 7.20 14.87
CA ALA A 147 7.21 5.99 15.63
C ALA A 147 5.93 5.34 15.07
N GLY A 148 4.91 6.12 14.73
CA GLY A 148 3.72 5.64 14.02
C GLY A 148 4.04 5.05 12.64
N VAL A 149 4.90 5.70 11.86
CA VAL A 149 5.34 5.20 10.53
C VAL A 149 6.13 3.89 10.66
N ALA A 150 7.15 3.87 11.53
CA ALA A 150 7.96 2.68 11.80
C ALA A 150 7.16 1.52 12.42
N THR A 151 6.01 1.81 13.05
CA THR A 151 5.04 0.80 13.51
C THR A 151 4.24 0.22 12.34
N VAL A 152 3.66 1.07 11.49
CA VAL A 152 2.68 0.62 10.50
C VAL A 152 3.31 -0.01 9.27
N VAL A 153 4.46 0.50 8.80
CA VAL A 153 5.10 0.00 7.57
C VAL A 153 5.46 -1.49 7.68
N PRO A 154 6.11 -1.99 8.76
CA PRO A 154 6.33 -3.42 8.94
C PRO A 154 5.04 -4.25 8.98
N ARG A 155 3.96 -3.73 9.59
CA ARG A 155 2.66 -4.42 9.65
C ARG A 155 1.98 -4.52 8.26
N LEU A 156 2.18 -3.53 7.39
CA LEU A 156 1.70 -3.54 6.00
C LEU A 156 2.53 -4.45 5.08
N LEU A 157 3.83 -4.61 5.35
CA LEU A 157 4.74 -5.43 4.54
C LEU A 157 4.79 -6.90 4.99
N ALA A 158 4.62 -7.20 6.28
CA ALA A 158 4.70 -8.56 6.82
C ALA A 158 3.81 -9.60 6.10
N PRO A 159 2.55 -9.31 5.68
CA PRO A 159 1.73 -10.28 4.96
C PRO A 159 2.26 -10.59 3.55
N ALA A 160 2.94 -9.62 2.91
CA ALA A 160 3.61 -9.82 1.62
C ALA A 160 4.88 -10.68 1.73
N GLY A 161 5.48 -10.86 2.91
CA GLY A 161 6.73 -11.62 3.04
C GLY A 161 7.85 -11.02 2.15
N PRO A 162 8.68 -11.83 1.47
CA PRO A 162 9.64 -11.33 0.49
C PRO A 162 8.95 -10.56 -0.64
N CYS A 163 9.21 -9.25 -0.73
CA CYS A 163 8.58 -8.33 -1.66
C CYS A 163 9.49 -7.14 -1.99
N HIS A 164 9.13 -6.40 -3.05
CA HIS A 164 9.67 -5.07 -3.34
C HIS A 164 8.69 -4.03 -2.80
N ALA A 165 9.17 -3.08 -2.00
CA ALA A 165 8.35 -2.00 -1.45
C ALA A 165 8.67 -0.67 -2.17
N TYR A 166 7.64 0.08 -2.56
CA TYR A 166 7.76 1.29 -3.37
C TYR A 166 7.27 2.50 -2.56
N PHE A 167 8.17 3.47 -2.36
CA PHE A 167 7.95 4.70 -1.61
C PHE A 167 8.31 5.92 -2.47
N GLY A 168 7.68 7.07 -2.21
CA GLY A 168 7.98 8.31 -2.91
C GLY A 168 9.11 9.09 -2.25
N GLU A 169 10.09 9.55 -3.03
CA GLU A 169 11.23 10.36 -2.56
C GLU A 169 10.83 11.73 -1.99
N LYS A 170 9.59 12.18 -2.22
CA LYS A 170 9.02 13.42 -1.66
C LYS A 170 9.18 13.46 -0.14
N ASP A 171 8.89 12.34 0.52
CA ASP A 171 8.91 12.21 1.97
C ASP A 171 10.28 11.63 2.38
N PHE A 172 11.36 12.33 1.98
CA PHE A 172 12.74 11.83 1.99
C PHE A 172 13.21 11.31 3.36
N GLN A 173 12.76 11.92 4.46
CA GLN A 173 13.10 11.49 5.82
C GLN A 173 12.45 10.15 6.21
N GLN A 174 11.31 9.80 5.60
CA GLN A 174 10.67 8.48 5.78
C GLN A 174 11.39 7.38 4.99
N LEU A 175 12.13 7.74 3.93
CA LEU A 175 12.82 6.81 3.04
C LEU A 175 14.26 6.48 3.48
N ALA A 176 14.86 7.35 4.30
CA ALA A 176 16.26 7.29 4.74
C ALA A 176 16.51 6.27 5.88
#